data_AF-A0A1B2EMY6-F1
#
_entry.id   AF-A0A1B2EMY6-F1
#
_cell.length_a   1.000
_cell.length_b   1.000
_cell.length_c   1.000
_cell.angle_alpha   90.00
_cell.angle_beta   90.00
_cell.angle_gamma   90.00
#
_symmetry.space_group_name_H-M   'P 1'
#
loop_
_entity.id
_entity.type
_entity.pdbx_description
1 polymer ?
#
loop_
_entity_poly.entity_id
_entity_poly.type
_entity_poly.pdbx_seq_one_letter_code
_entity_poly.pdbx_strand_id
1 'polypeptide(L)'
;MAKDAVGPGEHDGHKRVDSTFRNGSITAIGVVVGFSLGFLSRWAALPGEWSHSDLISVALITLGLALQVKSLADLLHVSSLELKRYNRSIRFFLAGLILVGLGVVFAIFADLLGFGGIVLKG
;
A
#
# COMPACT_ATOMS: atom_id res chain seq x y z
N MET A 1 -58.36 14.64 8.12
CA MET A 1 -57.18 14.70 9.01
C MET A 1 -56.50 13.34 8.94
N ALA A 2 -55.66 13.14 7.92
CA ALA A 2 -54.93 11.90 7.72
C ALA A 2 -53.70 11.91 8.65
N LYS A 3 -53.62 10.87 9.48
CA LYS A 3 -52.69 10.70 10.58
C LYS A 3 -51.35 10.23 10.03
N ASP A 4 -50.30 10.95 10.39
CA ASP A 4 -48.91 10.64 10.11
C ASP A 4 -48.59 9.20 10.53
N ALA A 5 -48.25 8.38 9.53
CA ALA A 5 -47.68 7.05 9.74
C ALA A 5 -46.38 6.95 8.93
N VAL A 6 -45.42 7.82 9.25
CA VAL A 6 -44.02 7.54 9.00
C VAL A 6 -43.64 6.45 9.99
N GLY A 7 -43.64 5.20 9.52
CA GLY A 7 -43.02 4.11 10.25
C GLY A 7 -41.55 4.48 10.50
N PRO A 8 -41.00 4.27 11.71
CA PRO A 8 -39.59 4.44 11.93
C PRO A 8 -38.90 3.36 11.08
N GLY A 9 -38.38 3.76 9.93
CA GLY A 9 -37.53 2.92 9.12
C GLY A 9 -36.41 2.43 10.02
N GLU A 10 -36.41 1.14 10.29
CA GLU A 10 -35.38 0.45 11.03
C GLU A 10 -34.04 0.86 10.41
N HIS A 11 -33.29 1.66 11.15
CA HIS A 11 -31.86 1.90 10.91
C HIS A 11 -31.16 0.59 11.23
N ASP A 12 -31.30 -0.37 10.32
CA ASP A 12 -30.65 -1.65 10.38
C ASP A 12 -29.14 -1.37 10.34
N GLY A 13 -28.50 -1.61 11.49
CA GLY A 13 -27.12 -1.28 11.83
C GLY A 13 -26.07 -2.07 11.06
N HIS A 14 -26.27 -2.26 9.76
CA HIS A 14 -25.19 -2.57 8.84
C HIS A 14 -24.32 -1.34 8.70
N LYS A 15 -23.35 -1.27 9.61
CA LYS A 15 -22.15 -0.43 9.67
C LYS A 15 -21.34 -0.57 8.35
N ARG A 16 -21.93 -0.14 7.23
CA ARG A 16 -21.36 -0.15 5.88
C ARG A 16 -20.56 1.13 5.74
N VAL A 17 -19.30 1.00 5.35
CA VAL A 17 -18.43 2.14 5.08
C VAL A 17 -19.07 2.98 3.97
N ASP A 18 -19.17 4.28 4.21
CA ASP A 18 -19.69 5.26 3.25
C ASP A 18 -18.89 5.18 1.93
N SER A 19 -19.62 5.13 0.80
CA SER A 19 -19.02 4.94 -0.52
C SER A 19 -18.04 6.06 -0.91
N THR A 20 -18.22 7.26 -0.35
CA THR A 20 -17.33 8.42 -0.56
C THR A 20 -15.97 8.19 0.08
N PHE A 21 -15.94 7.71 1.33
CA PHE A 21 -14.71 7.39 2.05
C PHE A 21 -13.95 6.22 1.40
N ARG A 22 -14.70 5.25 0.84
CA ARG A 22 -14.11 4.12 0.11
C ARG A 22 -13.42 4.57 -1.18
N ASN A 23 -14.08 5.40 -1.98
CA ASN A 23 -13.51 5.91 -3.23
C ASN A 23 -12.26 6.76 -2.95
N GLY A 24 -12.29 7.63 -1.94
CA GLY A 24 -11.11 8.41 -1.53
C GLY A 24 -9.92 7.53 -1.13
N SER A 25 -10.18 6.46 -0.38
CA SER A 25 -9.13 5.52 0.07
C SER A 25 -8.55 4.71 -1.09
N ILE A 26 -9.39 4.25 -2.03
CA ILE A 26 -8.94 3.55 -3.24
C ILE A 26 -8.04 4.46 -4.08
N THR A 27 -8.44 5.72 -4.29
CA THR A 27 -7.63 6.70 -5.03
C THR A 27 -6.30 6.95 -4.33
N ALA A 28 -6.29 7.21 -3.02
CA ALA A 28 -5.07 7.47 -2.27
C ALA A 28 -4.11 6.27 -2.31
N ILE A 29 -4.62 5.06 -2.08
CA ILE A 29 -3.82 3.82 -2.13
C ILE A 29 -3.31 3.57 -3.55
N GLY A 30 -4.16 3.78 -4.57
CA GLY A 30 -3.77 3.65 -5.97
C GLY A 30 -2.60 4.57 -6.34
N VAL A 31 -2.65 5.84 -5.90
CA VAL A 31 -1.55 6.80 -6.11
C VAL A 31 -0.26 6.33 -5.43
N VAL A 32 -0.32 5.89 -4.17
CA VAL A 32 0.85 5.41 -3.43
C VAL A 32 1.46 4.16 -4.08
N VAL A 33 0.62 3.21 -4.51
CA VAL A 33 1.07 2.01 -5.24
C VAL A 33 1.76 2.40 -6.55
N GLY A 34 1.17 3.32 -7.32
CA GLY A 34 1.76 3.83 -8.56
C GLY A 34 3.14 4.46 -8.34
N PHE A 35 3.27 5.33 -7.33
CA PHE A 35 4.57 5.90 -6.96
C PHE A 35 5.59 4.83 -6.52
N SER A 36 5.16 3.85 -5.73
CA SER A 36 6.02 2.78 -5.25
C SER A 36 6.55 1.90 -6.40
N LEU A 37 5.69 1.60 -7.38
CA LEU A 37 6.08 0.88 -8.60
C LEU A 37 7.05 1.71 -9.46
N GLY A 38 6.80 3.01 -9.59
CA GLY A 38 7.70 3.93 -10.29
C GLY A 38 9.08 4.01 -9.65
N PHE A 39 9.14 4.03 -8.32
CA PHE A 39 10.39 4.01 -7.57
C PHE A 39 11.18 2.71 -7.80
N LEU A 40 10.50 1.56 -7.71
CA LEU A 40 11.12 0.26 -7.99
C LEU A 40 11.63 0.15 -9.43
N SER A 41 10.84 0.65 -10.41
CA SER A 41 11.24 0.68 -11.82
C SER A 41 12.48 1.54 -12.06
N ARG A 42 12.54 2.73 -11.44
CA ARG A 42 13.71 3.60 -11.54
C ARG A 42 14.95 2.98 -10.91
N TRP A 43 14.78 2.29 -9.78
CA TRP A 43 15.89 1.57 -9.14
C TRP A 43 16.39 0.43 -10.02
N ALA A 44 15.49 -0.34 -10.65
CA ALA A 44 15.87 -1.40 -11.58
C ALA A 44 16.63 -0.89 -12.82
N ALA A 45 16.43 0.38 -13.18
CA ALA A 45 17.10 1.04 -14.30
C ALA A 45 18.43 1.73 -13.91
N LEU A 46 18.85 1.68 -12.64
CA LEU A 46 20.11 2.28 -12.22
C LEU A 46 21.30 1.49 -12.80
N PRO A 47 22.22 2.16 -13.54
CA PRO A 47 23.44 1.52 -14.01
C PRO A 47 24.42 1.32 -12.84
N GLY A 48 24.70 0.07 -12.48
CA GLY A 48 25.62 -0.31 -11.41
C GLY A 48 25.54 -1.82 -11.12
N GLU A 49 26.62 -2.41 -10.60
CA GLU A 49 26.60 -3.82 -10.17
C GLU A 49 25.71 -3.96 -8.93
N TRP A 50 24.72 -4.86 -9.01
CA TRP A 50 23.81 -5.10 -7.90
C TRP A 50 24.57 -5.80 -6.78
N SER A 51 24.73 -5.12 -5.64
CA SER A 51 25.32 -5.73 -4.46
C SER A 51 24.36 -6.78 -3.87
N HIS A 52 24.89 -7.79 -3.19
CA HIS A 52 24.06 -8.80 -2.53
C HIS A 52 23.13 -8.17 -1.46
N SER A 53 23.56 -7.05 -0.87
CA SER A 53 22.74 -6.25 0.05
C SER A 53 21.57 -5.54 -0.65
N ASP A 54 21.74 -5.14 -1.91
CA ASP A 54 20.67 -4.53 -2.71
C ASP A 54 19.61 -5.55 -3.05
N LEU A 55 19.99 -6.81 -3.30
CA LEU A 55 19.06 -7.91 -3.55
C LEU A 55 18.09 -8.12 -2.38
N ILE A 56 18.59 -8.04 -1.14
CA ILE A 56 17.75 -8.14 0.07
C ILE A 56 16.79 -6.94 0.15
N SER A 57 17.29 -5.74 -0.12
CA SER A 57 16.48 -4.51 -0.12
C SER A 57 15.38 -4.55 -1.18
N VAL A 58 15.72 -4.93 -2.40
CA VAL A 58 14.78 -5.07 -3.52
C VAL A 58 13.75 -6.16 -3.23
N ALA A 59 14.13 -7.27 -2.60
CA ALA A 59 13.20 -8.31 -2.18
C ALA A 59 12.19 -7.77 -1.14
N LEU A 60 12.66 -7.03 -0.13
CA LEU A 60 11.79 -6.40 0.88
C LEU A 60 10.80 -5.40 0.26
N ILE A 61 11.29 -4.56 -0.66
CA ILE A 61 10.46 -3.56 -1.35
C ILE A 61 9.43 -4.23 -2.25
N THR A 62 9.84 -5.25 -3.00
CA THR A 62 8.95 -6.00 -3.88
C THR A 62 7.86 -6.70 -3.07
N LEU A 63 8.22 -7.28 -1.91
CA LEU A 63 7.25 -7.91 -1.01
C LEU A 63 6.27 -6.88 -0.41
N GLY A 64 6.76 -5.71 -0.01
CA GLY A 64 5.93 -4.63 0.50
C GLY A 64 4.97 -4.10 -0.55
N LEU A 65 5.46 -3.92 -1.78
CA LEU A 65 4.65 -3.51 -2.93
C LEU A 65 3.57 -4.54 -3.26
N ALA A 66 3.90 -5.83 -3.24
CA ALA A 66 2.92 -6.89 -3.46
C ALA A 66 1.79 -6.85 -2.41
N LEU A 67 2.10 -6.55 -1.15
CA LEU A 67 1.11 -6.36 -0.10
C LEU A 67 0.22 -5.13 -0.34
N GLN A 68 0.79 -4.02 -0.81
CA GLN A 68 0.02 -2.82 -1.17
C GLN A 68 -0.91 -3.08 -2.35
N VAL A 69 -0.44 -3.75 -3.41
CA VAL A 69 -1.24 -4.15 -4.58
C VAL A 69 -2.37 -5.08 -4.17
N LYS A 70 -2.08 -6.08 -3.33
CA LYS A 70 -3.11 -6.97 -2.77
C LYS A 70 -4.17 -6.20 -1.99
N SER A 71 -3.76 -5.24 -1.16
CA SER A 71 -4.71 -4.40 -0.42
C SER A 71 -5.61 -3.60 -1.36
N LEU A 72 -5.03 -3.01 -2.41
CA LEU A 72 -5.79 -2.26 -3.41
C LEU A 72 -6.81 -3.17 -4.11
N ALA A 73 -6.41 -4.38 -4.51
CA ALA A 73 -7.30 -5.36 -5.12
C ALA A 73 -8.43 -5.79 -4.16
N ASP A 74 -8.13 -6.03 -2.88
CA ASP A 74 -9.13 -6.36 -1.86
C ASP A 74 -10.11 -5.19 -1.61
N LEU A 75 -9.67 -3.94 -1.76
CA LEU A 75 -10.52 -2.74 -1.63
C LEU A 75 -11.39 -2.48 -2.86
N LEU A 76 -10.94 -2.89 -4.05
CA LEU A 76 -11.70 -2.85 -5.30
C LEU A 76 -12.85 -3.88 -5.31
N HIS A 77 -12.73 -4.97 -4.55
CA HIS A 77 -13.75 -6.01 -4.51
C HIS A 77 -15.01 -5.59 -3.71
N VAL A 78 -16.20 -5.85 -4.27
CA VAL A 78 -17.52 -5.43 -3.72
C VAL A 78 -17.78 -5.99 -2.30
N SER A 79 -17.18 -7.12 -1.92
CA SER A 79 -17.25 -7.69 -0.55
C SER A 79 -16.47 -6.91 0.53
N SER A 80 -15.83 -5.78 0.19
CA SER A 80 -15.22 -4.85 1.14
C SER A 80 -16.24 -4.14 2.06
N LEU A 81 -17.54 -4.35 1.83
CA LEU A 81 -18.64 -3.74 2.60
C LEU A 81 -18.64 -4.10 4.11
N GLU A 82 -17.91 -5.14 4.51
CA GLU A 82 -17.63 -5.41 5.92
C GLU A 82 -16.48 -4.54 6.43
N LEU A 83 -16.75 -3.70 7.44
CA LEU A 83 -15.75 -2.90 8.17
C LEU A 83 -14.51 -3.71 8.60
N LYS A 84 -14.69 -5.00 8.95
CA LYS A 84 -13.58 -5.89 9.29
C LYS A 84 -12.63 -6.12 8.11
N ARG A 85 -13.15 -6.28 6.90
CA ARG A 85 -12.35 -6.54 5.70
C ARG A 85 -11.69 -5.26 5.19
N TYR A 86 -12.40 -4.13 5.23
CA TYR A 86 -11.84 -2.81 4.94
C TYR A 86 -10.65 -2.46 5.84
N ASN A 87 -10.80 -2.57 7.18
CA ASN A 87 -9.69 -2.32 8.11
C ASN A 87 -8.53 -3.30 7.93
N ARG A 88 -8.82 -4.55 7.54
CA ARG A 88 -7.78 -5.55 7.26
C ARG A 88 -6.99 -5.15 6.02
N SER A 89 -7.64 -4.71 4.96
CA SER A 89 -6.97 -4.21 3.75
C SER A 89 -6.08 -3.01 4.08
N ILE A 90 -6.61 -1.99 4.78
CA ILE A 90 -5.80 -0.83 5.20
C ILE A 90 -4.58 -1.25 6.03
N ARG A 91 -4.72 -2.23 6.94
CA ARG A 91 -3.58 -2.76 7.70
C ARG A 91 -2.54 -3.44 6.79
N PHE A 92 -2.97 -4.20 5.79
CA PHE A 92 -2.05 -4.78 4.80
C PHE A 92 -1.35 -3.70 3.97
N PHE A 93 -2.07 -2.65 3.56
CA PHE A 93 -1.47 -1.51 2.88
C PHE A 93 -0.42 -0.81 3.74
N LEU A 94 -0.75 -0.48 5.00
CA LEU A 94 0.18 0.16 5.92
C LEU A 94 1.38 -0.72 6.24
N ALA A 95 1.18 -2.02 6.46
CA ALA A 95 2.27 -2.96 6.66
C ALA A 95 3.19 -3.04 5.44
N GLY A 96 2.61 -3.08 4.23
CA GLY A 96 3.36 -3.04 2.97
C GLY A 96 4.12 -1.73 2.80
N LEU A 97 3.52 -0.59 3.15
CA LEU A 97 4.16 0.73 3.10
C LEU A 97 5.36 0.83 4.05
N ILE A 98 5.21 0.33 5.29
CA ILE A 98 6.31 0.27 6.24
C ILE A 98 7.42 -0.65 5.71
N LEU A 99 7.06 -1.79 5.12
CA LEU A 99 8.03 -2.74 4.58
C LEU A 99 8.82 -2.15 3.40
N VAL A 100 8.16 -1.43 2.49
CA VAL A 100 8.83 -0.66 1.43
C VAL A 100 9.78 0.36 2.04
N GLY A 101 9.31 1.16 3.01
CA GLY A 101 10.14 2.16 3.68
C GLY A 101 11.38 1.56 4.35
N LEU A 102 11.22 0.42 5.04
CA LEU A 102 12.34 -0.30 5.66
C LEU A 102 13.33 -0.82 4.61
N GLY A 103 12.85 -1.36 3.49
CA GLY A 103 13.73 -1.83 2.42
C GLY A 103 14.52 -0.68 1.78
N VAL A 104 13.91 0.50 1.62
CA VAL A 104 14.61 1.70 1.13
C VAL A 104 15.67 2.17 2.12
N VAL A 105 15.32 2.26 3.40
CA VAL A 105 16.28 2.63 4.46
C VAL A 105 17.44 1.63 4.50
N PHE A 106 17.14 0.34 4.41
CA PHE A 106 18.17 -0.71 4.42
C PHE A 106 19.13 -0.58 3.25
N ALA A 107 18.63 -0.31 2.03
CA ALA A 107 19.50 -0.07 0.89
C ALA A 107 20.40 1.15 1.06
N ILE A 108 19.84 2.27 1.54
CA ILE A 108 20.63 3.48 1.78
C ILE A 108 21.72 3.20 2.82
N PHE A 109 21.39 2.50 3.90
CA PHE A 109 22.40 2.13 4.91
C PHE A 109 23.45 1.16 4.36
N ALA A 110 23.05 0.18 3.53
CA ALA A 110 24.00 -0.73 2.89
C ALA A 110 24.98 0.00 1.97
N ASP A 111 24.48 0.99 1.23
CA ASP A 111 25.30 1.86 0.38
C ASP A 111 26.25 2.73 1.22
N LEU A 112 25.73 3.40 2.26
CA LEU A 112 26.52 4.23 3.18
C LEU A 112 27.61 3.47 3.96
N LEU A 113 27.35 2.21 4.32
CA LEU A 113 28.31 1.36 5.04
C LEU A 113 29.39 0.76 4.12
N GLY A 114 29.38 1.08 2.82
CA GLY A 114 30.41 0.62 1.88
C GLY A 114 30.28 -0.85 1.49
N PHE A 115 29.11 -1.47 1.71
CA PHE A 115 28.74 -2.72 1.03
C PHE A 115 28.22 -2.46 -0.39
N GLY A 116 28.05 -1.18 -0.77
CA GLY A 116 27.86 -0.72 -2.14
C GLY A 116 29.21 -0.66 -2.87
N GLY A 117 29.37 -1.47 -3.91
CA GLY A 117 30.53 -1.41 -4.77
C GLY A 117 30.59 -0.07 -5.50
N ILE A 118 31.56 0.78 -5.16
CA ILE A 118 32.21 1.78 -6.04
C ILE A 118 31.27 2.80 -6.73
N VAL A 119 30.04 3.05 -6.27
CA VAL A 119 29.16 4.06 -6.93
C VAL A 119 29.60 5.52 -6.70
N LEU A 120 30.53 5.79 -5.78
CA LEU A 120 31.09 7.15 -5.54
C LEU A 120 32.45 7.42 -6.22
N LYS A 121 32.83 6.66 -7.25
CA LYS A 121 33.92 7.03 -8.16
C LYS A 121 33.38 7.19 -9.58
N GLY A 122 32.74 8.34 -9.84
CA GLY A 122 32.32 8.79 -11.16
C GLY A 122 31.98 10.26 -11.13
#